data_AF-A0A9N9HPZ9-F1
#
_entry.id   AF-A0A9N9HPZ9-F1
#
_cell.length_a   1.000
_cell.length_b   1.000
_cell.length_c   1.000
_cell.angle_alpha   90.00
_cell.angle_beta   90.00
_cell.angle_gamma   90.00
#
_symmetry.space_group_name_H-M   'P 1'
#
loop_
_entity.id
_entity.type
_entity.pdbx_description
1 polymer ?
#
loop_
_entity_poly.entity_id
_entity_poly.type
_entity_poly.pdbx_seq_one_letter_code
_entity_poly.pdbx_strand_id
1 'polypeptide(L)'
;PIILLTVFLMFVVVIAQATPTPVAKKEKIGKNLYLDGVRFEGYYKKIAHELLKVHHQYNSLFSSFNGTIKEAAKKDNLPVPEFFIDWNEKYIDEANQAHQIYLVFIAKLESFRKKIEEAYKHNK
;
A
#
# COMPACT_ATOMS: atom_id res chain seq x y z
N PRO A 1 7.78 14.57 0.84
CA PRO A 1 7.80 13.52 -0.21
C PRO A 1 8.58 12.25 0.18
N ILE A 2 9.78 12.38 0.79
CA ILE A 2 10.62 11.24 1.22
C ILE A 2 10.02 10.50 2.43
N ILE A 3 9.44 11.24 3.38
CA ILE A 3 8.93 10.71 4.65
C ILE A 3 7.83 9.65 4.46
N LEU A 4 6.90 9.85 3.53
CA LEU A 4 5.82 8.89 3.26
C LEU A 4 6.35 7.59 2.66
N LEU A 5 7.33 7.68 1.76
CA LEU A 5 7.98 6.53 1.14
C LEU A 5 8.79 5.74 2.18
N THR A 6 9.50 6.43 3.07
CA THR A 6 10.26 5.81 4.17
C THR A 6 9.34 5.13 5.17
N VAL A 7 8.20 5.74 5.52
CA VAL A 7 7.18 5.13 6.38
C VAL A 7 6.61 3.89 5.70
N PHE A 8 6.31 3.95 4.40
CA PHE A 8 5.81 2.81 3.64
C PHE A 8 6.83 1.67 3.59
N LEU A 9 8.11 1.95 3.31
CA LEU A 9 9.19 0.96 3.33
C LEU A 9 9.39 0.33 4.72
N MET A 10 9.35 1.13 5.79
CA MET A 10 9.43 0.61 7.16
C MET A 10 8.29 -0.34 7.46
N PHE A 11 7.06 -0.03 7.03
CA PHE A 11 5.93 -0.94 7.18
C PHE A 11 6.21 -2.26 6.45
N VAL A 12 6.63 -2.23 5.19
CA VAL A 12 6.93 -3.44 4.39
C VAL A 12 7.98 -4.32 5.05
N VAL A 13 9.05 -3.73 5.57
CA VAL A 13 10.12 -4.46 6.26
C VAL A 13 9.59 -5.12 7.53
N VAL A 14 8.81 -4.39 8.34
CA VAL A 14 8.16 -4.96 9.54
C VAL A 14 7.21 -6.11 9.18
N ILE A 15 6.43 -5.97 8.11
CA ILE A 15 5.46 -6.99 7.65
C ILE A 15 6.17 -8.21 7.00
N ALA A 16 7.32 -8.02 6.36
CA ALA A 16 8.13 -9.09 5.78
C ALA A 16 8.86 -9.89 6.87
N GLN A 17 9.30 -9.22 7.94
CA GLN A 17 9.96 -9.86 9.08
C GLN A 17 8.96 -10.49 10.07
N ALA A 18 7.71 -10.03 10.10
CA ALA A 18 6.62 -10.64 10.88
C ALA A 18 6.06 -11.93 10.26
N THR A 19 6.72 -12.51 9.24
CA THR A 19 6.34 -13.82 8.73
C THR A 19 6.59 -14.83 9.84
N PRO A 20 5.53 -15.43 10.43
CA PRO A 20 5.70 -16.27 11.60
C PRO A 20 6.55 -17.47 11.23
N THR A 21 7.58 -17.72 12.03
CA THR A 21 8.46 -18.90 11.93
C THR A 21 7.58 -20.15 11.76
N PRO A 22 7.86 -21.04 10.80
CA PRO A 22 6.97 -22.15 10.39
C PRO A 22 6.68 -23.20 11.48
N VAL A 23 7.11 -22.98 12.72
CA VAL A 23 6.95 -23.89 13.87
C VAL A 23 6.08 -23.29 14.99
N ALA A 24 5.41 -22.15 14.77
CA ALA A 24 4.43 -21.68 15.73
C ALA A 24 3.26 -22.68 15.80
N LYS A 25 3.25 -23.51 16.85
CA LYS A 25 2.11 -24.37 17.21
C LYS A 25 0.83 -23.56 17.11
N LYS A 26 -0.30 -24.18 16.73
CA LYS A 26 -1.62 -23.53 16.80
C LYS A 26 -1.91 -23.18 18.27
N GLU A 27 -1.44 -22.04 18.73
CA GLU A 27 -1.64 -21.55 20.08
C GLU A 27 -3.07 -21.01 20.18
N LYS A 28 -3.82 -21.55 21.14
CA LYS A 28 -5.16 -21.03 21.46
C LYS A 28 -4.99 -19.64 22.05
N ILE A 29 -5.79 -18.68 21.59
CA ILE A 29 -5.75 -17.31 22.12
C ILE A 29 -7.02 -16.99 22.91
N GLY A 30 -6.87 -16.27 24.02
CA GLY A 30 -7.98 -15.80 24.84
C GLY A 30 -8.75 -14.62 24.20
N LYS A 31 -9.90 -14.26 24.77
CA LYS A 31 -10.77 -13.18 24.28
C LYS A 31 -10.05 -11.83 24.12
N ASN A 32 -9.19 -11.46 25.08
CA ASN A 32 -8.51 -10.16 25.05
C ASN A 32 -7.50 -10.07 23.89
N LEU A 33 -6.67 -11.10 23.69
CA LEU A 33 -5.75 -11.19 22.56
C LEU A 33 -6.46 -11.17 21.22
N TYR A 34 -7.61 -11.85 21.11
CA TYR A 34 -8.45 -11.78 19.92
C TYR A 34 -8.91 -10.34 19.66
N LEU A 35 -9.49 -9.66 20.66
CA LEU A 35 -9.99 -8.30 20.52
C LEU A 35 -8.90 -7.31 20.13
N ASP A 36 -7.72 -7.40 20.75
CA ASP A 36 -6.59 -6.53 20.41
C ASP A 36 -6.06 -6.81 18.99
N GLY A 37 -5.95 -8.09 18.60
CA GLY A 37 -5.56 -8.47 17.23
C GLY A 37 -6.51 -7.89 16.18
N VAL A 38 -7.82 -8.02 16.40
CA VAL A 38 -8.84 -7.41 15.54
C VAL A 38 -8.72 -5.88 15.51
N ARG A 39 -8.48 -5.24 16.65
CA ARG A 39 -8.38 -3.79 16.76
C ARG A 39 -7.19 -3.25 15.97
N PHE A 40 -6.00 -3.82 16.13
CA PHE A 40 -4.81 -3.40 15.40
C PHE A 40 -4.90 -3.70 13.90
N GLU A 41 -5.49 -4.83 13.50
CA GLU A 41 -5.80 -5.12 12.11
C GLU A 41 -6.68 -4.03 11.47
N GLY A 42 -7.73 -3.59 12.18
CA GLY A 42 -8.55 -2.46 11.76
C GLY A 42 -7.77 -1.15 11.63
N TYR A 43 -6.86 -0.85 12.55
CA TYR A 43 -5.99 0.33 12.45
C TYR A 43 -5.08 0.29 11.23
N TYR A 44 -4.46 -0.87 10.96
CA TYR A 44 -3.61 -1.04 9.79
C TYR A 44 -4.39 -0.95 8.47
N LYS A 45 -5.60 -1.51 8.39
CA LYS A 45 -6.47 -1.35 7.22
C LYS A 45 -6.85 0.10 6.96
N LYS A 46 -7.15 0.86 8.01
CA LYS A 46 -7.46 2.29 7.87
C LYS A 46 -6.31 3.06 7.23
N ILE A 47 -5.08 2.83 7.70
CA ILE A 47 -3.88 3.46 7.13
C ILE A 47 -3.68 3.03 5.67
N ALA A 48 -3.83 1.73 5.39
CA ALA A 48 -3.69 1.20 4.04
C ALA A 48 -4.71 1.83 3.07
N HIS A 49 -5.96 2.03 3.47
CA HIS A 49 -6.96 2.70 2.64
C HIS A 49 -6.61 4.16 2.32
N GLU A 50 -5.94 4.89 3.22
CA GLU A 50 -5.47 6.24 2.90
C GLU A 50 -4.40 6.21 1.80
N LEU A 51 -3.53 5.20 1.79
CA LEU A 51 -2.54 5.02 0.72
C LEU A 51 -3.19 4.69 -0.63
N LEU A 52 -4.29 3.93 -0.62
CA LEU A 52 -5.07 3.67 -1.83
C LEU A 52 -5.66 4.98 -2.41
N LYS A 53 -6.18 5.86 -1.57
CA LYS A 53 -6.68 7.17 -2.00
C LYS A 53 -5.57 8.01 -2.65
N VAL A 54 -4.38 8.02 -2.03
CA VAL A 54 -3.22 8.72 -2.58
C VAL A 54 -2.84 8.17 -3.96
N HIS A 55 -2.84 6.85 -4.13
CA HIS A 55 -2.59 6.24 -5.45
C HIS A 55 -3.63 6.69 -6.51
N HIS A 56 -4.92 6.72 -6.16
CA HIS A 56 -5.96 7.24 -7.06
C HIS A 56 -5.76 8.71 -7.43
N GLN A 57 -5.32 9.55 -6.49
CA GLN A 57 -4.99 10.95 -6.77
C GLN A 57 -3.84 11.07 -7.76
N TYR A 58 -2.79 10.27 -7.61
CA TYR A 58 -1.68 10.22 -8.58
C TYR A 58 -2.13 9.82 -9.98
N ASN A 59 -2.98 8.80 -10.12
CA ASN A 59 -3.50 8.39 -11.45
C ASN A 59 -4.23 9.52 -12.17
N SER A 60 -4.99 10.35 -11.43
CA SER A 60 -5.62 11.54 -12.00
C SER A 60 -4.57 12.57 -12.46
N LEU A 61 -3.55 12.83 -11.64
CA LEU A 61 -2.49 13.79 -11.94
C LEU A 61 -1.67 13.37 -13.16
N PHE A 62 -1.33 12.09 -13.29
CA PHE A 62 -0.58 11.56 -14.42
C PHE A 62 -1.31 11.74 -15.76
N SER A 63 -2.62 11.50 -15.76
CA SER A 63 -3.48 11.73 -16.93
C SER A 63 -3.53 13.22 -17.30
N SER A 64 -3.71 14.08 -16.30
CA SER A 64 -3.73 15.53 -16.51
C SER A 64 -2.38 16.10 -16.98
N PHE A 65 -1.26 15.58 -16.48
CA PHE A 65 0.08 16.04 -16.82
C PHE A 65 0.36 15.92 -18.33
N ASN A 66 0.13 14.74 -18.90
CA ASN A 66 0.36 14.46 -20.32
C ASN A 66 -0.51 15.35 -21.23
N GLY A 67 -1.74 15.66 -20.82
CA GLY A 67 -2.59 16.60 -21.56
C GLY A 67 -2.07 18.04 -21.45
N THR A 68 -1.84 18.50 -20.22
CA THR A 68 -1.45 19.89 -19.92
C THR A 68 -0.12 20.26 -20.57
N ILE A 69 0.86 19.35 -20.59
CA ILE A 69 2.17 19.64 -21.16
C ILE A 69 2.13 19.73 -22.69
N LYS A 70 1.29 18.90 -23.34
CA LYS A 70 1.04 18.99 -24.79
C LYS A 70 0.35 20.29 -25.15
N GLU A 71 -0.61 20.73 -24.35
CA GLU A 71 -1.29 22.01 -24.55
C GLU A 71 -0.34 23.20 -24.35
N ALA A 72 0.51 23.17 -23.33
CA ALA A 72 1.51 24.20 -23.10
C ALA A 72 2.50 24.30 -24.26
N ALA A 73 3.08 23.18 -24.69
CA ALA A 73 4.00 23.15 -25.82
C ALA A 73 3.35 23.66 -27.13
N LYS A 74 2.07 23.31 -27.35
CA LYS A 74 1.30 23.83 -28.49
C LYS A 74 1.10 25.35 -28.43
N LYS A 75 0.84 25.92 -27.25
CA LYS A 75 0.71 27.39 -27.07
C LYS A 75 2.02 28.12 -27.33
N ASP A 76 3.13 27.51 -26.98
CA ASP A 76 4.47 28.08 -27.19
C ASP A 76 5.02 27.78 -28.60
N ASN A 77 4.26 27.07 -29.43
CA ASN A 77 4.68 26.61 -30.76
C ASN A 77 6.00 25.82 -30.75
N LEU A 78 6.19 25.00 -29.71
CA LEU A 78 7.35 24.15 -29.49
C LEU A 78 6.93 22.67 -29.37
N PRO A 79 7.83 21.72 -29.69
CA PRO A 79 7.60 20.31 -29.37
C PRO A 79 7.69 20.07 -27.85
N VAL A 80 6.99 19.05 -27.35
CA VAL A 80 7.18 18.58 -25.97
C VAL A 80 8.52 17.86 -25.88
N PRO A 81 9.44 18.27 -25.00
CA PRO A 81 10.67 17.52 -24.76
C PRO A 81 10.37 16.10 -24.23
N GLU A 82 11.05 15.09 -24.79
CA GLU A 82 10.86 13.68 -24.45
C GLU A 82 11.03 13.39 -22.95
N PHE A 83 11.99 14.08 -22.30
CA PHE A 83 12.27 13.88 -20.87
C PHE A 83 11.06 14.15 -19.96
N PHE A 84 10.10 14.98 -20.37
CA PHE A 84 8.89 15.20 -19.57
C PHE A 84 7.95 13.99 -19.60
N ILE A 85 7.87 13.32 -20.76
CA ILE A 85 7.08 12.11 -20.92
C ILE A 85 7.74 10.98 -20.13
N ASP A 86 9.04 10.77 -20.32
CA ASP A 86 9.83 9.77 -19.59
C ASP A 86 9.73 9.96 -18.07
N TRP A 87 9.76 11.23 -17.63
CA TRP A 87 9.64 11.55 -16.21
C TRP A 87 8.26 11.15 -15.68
N ASN A 88 7.17 11.47 -16.39
CA ASN A 88 5.83 11.09 -15.96
C ASN A 88 5.64 9.57 -15.97
N GLU A 89 6.16 8.86 -16.98
CA GLU A 89 6.13 7.40 -17.06
C GLU A 89 6.84 6.72 -15.88
N LYS A 90 8.03 7.22 -15.51
CA LYS A 90 8.74 6.70 -14.33
C LYS A 90 7.93 6.88 -13.04
N TYR A 91 7.28 8.02 -12.86
CA TYR A 91 6.44 8.25 -11.68
C TYR A 91 5.17 7.38 -11.68
N ILE A 92 4.59 7.11 -12.85
CA ILE A 92 3.49 6.13 -13.00
C ILE A 92 3.96 4.75 -12.53
N ASP A 93 5.13 4.30 -12.97
CA ASP A 93 5.69 3.00 -12.59
C ASP A 93 5.95 2.91 -11.08
N GLU A 94 6.56 3.94 -10.47
CA GLU A 94 6.78 3.99 -9.03
C GLU A 94 5.46 3.97 -8.23
N ALA A 95 4.45 4.72 -8.67
CA ALA A 95 3.13 4.72 -8.05
C ALA A 95 2.43 3.36 -8.17
N ASN A 96 2.60 2.67 -9.31
CA ASN A 96 2.08 1.32 -9.52
C ASN A 96 2.78 0.29 -8.63
N GLN A 97 4.11 0.38 -8.47
CA GLN A 97 4.85 -0.49 -7.56
C GLN A 97 4.39 -0.31 -6.11
N ALA A 98 4.19 0.94 -5.67
CA ALA A 98 3.63 1.22 -4.35
C ALA A 98 2.22 0.61 -4.17
N HIS A 99 1.39 0.66 -5.22
CA HIS A 99 0.07 0.02 -5.20
C HIS A 99 0.15 -1.51 -5.08
N GLN A 100 1.09 -2.16 -5.77
CA GLN A 100 1.30 -3.61 -5.64
C GLN A 100 1.70 -4.00 -4.21
N ILE A 101 2.58 -3.24 -3.59
CA ILE A 101 2.97 -3.45 -2.19
C ILE A 101 1.75 -3.30 -1.27
N TYR A 102 0.89 -2.30 -1.51
CA TYR A 102 -0.37 -2.13 -0.78
C TYR A 102 -1.26 -3.37 -0.89
N LEU A 103 -1.42 -3.95 -2.08
CA LEU A 103 -2.23 -5.16 -2.30
C LEU A 103 -1.68 -6.35 -1.50
N VAL A 104 -0.36 -6.55 -1.52
CA VAL A 104 0.30 -7.59 -0.72
C VAL A 104 0.08 -7.37 0.77
N PHE A 105 0.15 -6.13 1.24
CA PHE A 105 -0.08 -5.80 2.64
C PHE A 105 -1.52 -6.10 3.09
N ILE A 106 -2.52 -5.69 2.31
CA ILE A 106 -3.94 -5.98 2.60
C ILE A 106 -4.17 -7.50 2.66
N ALA A 107 -3.65 -8.27 1.70
CA ALA A 107 -3.77 -9.73 1.72
C ALA A 107 -3.15 -10.36 2.98
N LYS A 108 -2.03 -9.81 3.47
CA LYS A 108 -1.42 -10.26 4.73
C LYS A 108 -2.27 -9.91 5.95
N LEU A 109 -2.91 -8.74 5.98
CA LEU A 109 -3.86 -8.38 7.06
C LEU A 109 -5.09 -9.30 7.07
N GLU A 110 -5.61 -9.66 5.90
CA GLU A 110 -6.70 -10.64 5.79
C GLU A 110 -6.28 -12.04 6.24
N SER A 111 -5.06 -12.47 5.89
CA SER A 111 -4.49 -13.72 6.36
C SER A 111 -4.32 -13.72 7.88
N PHE A 112 -3.80 -12.62 8.44
CA PHE A 112 -3.72 -12.42 9.89
C PHE A 112 -5.10 -12.56 10.52
N ARG A 113 -6.11 -11.85 10.01
CA ARG A 113 -7.50 -11.94 10.50
C ARG A 113 -8.01 -13.38 10.59
N LYS A 114 -7.84 -14.16 9.51
CA LYS A 114 -8.25 -15.58 9.48
C LYS A 114 -7.55 -16.40 10.56
N LYS A 115 -6.23 -16.24 10.72
CA LYS A 115 -5.44 -16.96 11.74
C LYS A 115 -5.91 -16.65 13.16
N ILE A 116 -6.19 -15.38 13.48
CA ILE A 116 -6.66 -14.98 14.82
C ILE A 116 -8.06 -15.57 15.09
N GLU A 117 -8.94 -15.59 14.08
CA GLU A 117 -10.28 -16.19 14.19
C GLU A 117 -10.24 -17.70 14.41
N GLU A 118 -9.39 -18.42 13.68
CA GLU A 118 -9.16 -19.85 13.88
C GLU A 118 -8.61 -20.14 15.28
N ALA A 119 -7.60 -19.39 15.71
CA ALA A 119 -6.98 -19.55 17.04
C ALA A 119 -7.97 -19.29 18.19
N TYR A 120 -8.93 -18.38 18.01
CA TYR A 120 -9.97 -18.08 19.00
C TYR A 120 -11.10 -19.12 19.00
N LYS A 121 -11.55 -19.59 17.82
CA LYS A 121 -12.61 -20.61 17.70
C LYS A 121 -12.26 -21.92 18.41
N HIS A 122 -11.00 -22.34 18.38
CA HIS A 122 -10.54 -23.55 19.08
C HIS A 122 -10.38 -23.40 20.60
N ASN A 123 -10.74 -22.22 21.15
CA ASN A 123 -10.73 -21.92 22.58
C ASN A 123 -12.14 -21.89 23.20
N LYS A 124 -13.19 -22.02 22.39
CA LYS A 124 -14.57 -22.32 22.83
C LYS A 124 -14.80 -23.82 22.76
#